data_AF-A0A9P7FDN1-F1
#
_entry.id   AF-A0A9P7FDN1-F1
#
_cell.length_a   1.000
_cell.length_b   1.000
_cell.length_c   1.000
_cell.angle_alpha   90.00
_cell.angle_beta   90.00
_cell.angle_gamma   90.00
#
_symmetry.space_group_name_H-M   'P 1'
#
loop_
_entity.id
_entity.type
_entity.pdbx_description
1 polymer ?
#
loop_
_entity_poly.entity_id
_entity_poly.type
_entity_poly.pdbx_seq_one_letter_code
_entity_poly.pdbx_strand_id
1 'polypeptide(L)'
;MSAIGSVFLGDFQRHRIISSTPPPSSPPPSQLGHQMSVGSVSHSLEELVESLDDVQSELSAEQLTPAAVTPLAQLEPSTAPPVIDPVLSLELRLRWLEALILGVRQDARDRKGKDKVPELKHGETLIRLAEDVQQRLDNVIQSNDGLQRFMSKYDLHAHLLTAAFALSGVLPGPAPAYENMSPEELEALLVEMEPEIRAADRDMREIEMLEQKGVTAAGKLADYETLQPRLDALLEAHQEDIRLAASLEKRIAALVDRHATHVDALSELFVAWDDVLTETENKVTKLERDREERQRLGYE
;
A
#
# COMPACT_ATOMS: atom_id res chain seq x y z
N MET A 1 -30.58 53.51 27.67
CA MET A 1 -31.42 52.47 27.07
C MET A 1 -30.65 51.16 27.14
N SER A 2 -31.32 50.15 27.72
CA SER A 2 -31.04 48.72 27.89
C SER A 2 -30.04 48.07 26.91
N ALA A 3 -29.32 46.98 27.19
CA ALA A 3 -29.08 46.15 28.37
C ALA A 3 -28.15 45.00 27.92
N ILE A 4 -27.19 44.60 28.79
CA ILE A 4 -26.85 43.20 29.19
C ILE A 4 -26.41 42.25 28.05
N GLY A 5 -25.16 41.78 27.99
CA GLY A 5 -24.47 40.92 28.97
C GLY A 5 -24.68 39.45 28.58
N SER A 6 -23.69 38.77 27.99
CA SER A 6 -22.62 38.00 28.66
C SER A 6 -23.11 36.76 29.42
N VAL A 7 -22.27 35.71 29.38
CA VAL A 7 -22.00 34.72 30.44
C VAL A 7 -22.33 33.25 30.10
N PHE A 8 -21.24 32.53 29.76
CA PHE A 8 -20.77 31.23 30.30
C PHE A 8 -21.57 29.90 30.20
N LEU A 9 -20.75 28.86 30.02
CA LEU A 9 -20.76 27.50 30.60
C LEU A 9 -21.98 26.60 30.45
N GLY A 10 -21.73 25.36 30.05
CA GLY A 10 -22.66 24.27 30.28
C GLY A 10 -22.27 22.98 29.58
N ASP A 11 -21.25 22.32 30.13
CA ASP A 11 -20.92 20.93 29.87
C ASP A 11 -21.95 19.98 30.54
N PHE A 12 -21.95 18.71 30.11
CA PHE A 12 -22.55 17.50 30.73
C PHE A 12 -23.99 17.02 30.40
N GLN A 13 -23.98 15.79 29.87
CA GLN A 13 -24.75 14.59 30.24
C GLN A 13 -26.13 14.27 29.61
N ARG A 14 -26.06 13.23 28.75
CA ARG A 14 -26.78 11.94 28.79
C ARG A 14 -28.30 11.97 28.99
N HIS A 15 -29.05 11.50 27.98
CA HIS A 15 -30.09 10.48 28.18
C HIS A 15 -30.20 9.55 26.95
N ARG A 16 -30.51 8.29 27.27
CA ARG A 16 -30.57 7.06 26.47
C ARG A 16 -32.05 6.72 26.21
N ILE A 17 -32.31 5.85 25.22
CA ILE A 17 -33.42 4.86 25.07
C ILE A 17 -34.10 4.98 23.68
N ILE A 18 -33.72 4.12 22.70
CA ILE A 18 -34.32 2.82 22.27
C ILE A 18 -35.65 2.98 21.52
N SER A 19 -35.69 2.61 20.22
CA SER A 19 -36.61 1.60 19.65
C SER A 19 -36.46 1.41 18.12
N SER A 20 -36.33 0.13 17.70
CA SER A 20 -36.87 -0.60 16.52
C SER A 20 -36.90 0.10 15.14
N THR A 21 -36.49 -0.46 13.98
CA THR A 21 -36.60 -1.82 13.41
C THR A 21 -35.90 -1.80 12.02
N PRO A 22 -35.59 -2.94 11.36
CA PRO A 22 -34.65 -3.05 10.23
C PRO A 22 -35.31 -3.04 8.84
N PRO A 23 -34.52 -2.87 7.76
CA PRO A 23 -34.88 -3.43 6.45
C PRO A 23 -33.66 -4.13 5.76
N PRO A 24 -33.83 -4.86 4.64
CA PRO A 24 -33.71 -6.32 4.66
C PRO A 24 -32.77 -6.94 3.59
N SER A 25 -32.59 -8.25 3.76
CA SER A 25 -32.19 -9.35 2.87
C SER A 25 -31.92 -9.13 1.36
N SER A 26 -30.78 -9.72 0.96
CA SER A 26 -30.41 -10.46 -0.26
C SER A 26 -31.44 -10.70 -1.38
N PRO A 27 -31.03 -10.63 -2.66
CA PRO A 27 -31.79 -11.18 -3.79
C PRO A 27 -31.34 -12.61 -4.20
N PRO A 28 -32.24 -13.42 -4.80
CA PRO A 28 -31.98 -14.79 -5.28
C PRO A 28 -31.44 -14.85 -6.73
N PRO A 29 -31.01 -16.03 -7.23
CA PRO A 29 -30.46 -16.19 -8.57
C PRO A 29 -31.50 -16.53 -9.66
N SER A 30 -31.14 -16.18 -10.90
CA SER A 30 -31.57 -16.72 -12.21
C SER A 30 -32.98 -16.42 -12.76
N GLN A 31 -33.06 -15.71 -13.91
CA GLN A 31 -33.34 -16.29 -15.24
C GLN A 31 -33.40 -15.23 -16.37
N LEU A 32 -32.68 -15.53 -17.47
CA LEU A 32 -32.94 -15.28 -18.90
C LEU A 32 -33.77 -14.05 -19.37
N GLY A 33 -33.12 -13.18 -20.15
CA GLY A 33 -33.79 -12.27 -21.09
C GLY A 33 -32.80 -11.34 -21.79
N HIS A 34 -32.62 -11.50 -23.11
CA HIS A 34 -31.85 -10.61 -23.98
C HIS A 34 -32.40 -9.18 -23.94
N GLN A 35 -31.52 -8.17 -23.84
CA GLN A 35 -31.63 -6.93 -24.62
C GLN A 35 -30.32 -6.11 -24.60
N MET A 36 -29.93 -5.68 -25.78
CA MET A 36 -28.76 -4.87 -26.11
C MET A 36 -28.94 -3.43 -25.62
N SER A 37 -27.91 -2.82 -25.04
CA SER A 37 -27.69 -1.38 -25.19
C SER A 37 -26.22 -1.03 -24.97
N VAL A 38 -25.69 -0.34 -25.98
CA VAL A 38 -24.31 0.05 -26.19
C VAL A 38 -24.07 1.40 -25.48
N GLY A 39 -22.93 1.54 -24.81
CA GLY A 39 -22.53 2.78 -24.14
C GLY A 39 -21.03 2.77 -23.87
N SER A 40 -20.26 3.20 -24.88
CA SER A 40 -18.81 3.30 -24.89
C SER A 40 -18.35 4.62 -24.22
N VAL A 41 -17.41 4.54 -23.28
CA VAL A 41 -16.41 5.59 -23.03
C VAL A 41 -15.09 4.89 -22.67
N SER A 42 -14.15 4.91 -23.60
CA SER A 42 -12.80 4.40 -23.48
C SER A 42 -11.84 5.55 -23.16
N HIS A 43 -10.96 5.37 -22.17
CA HIS A 43 -9.71 6.11 -22.10
C HIS A 43 -8.57 5.21 -21.59
N SER A 44 -7.61 4.99 -22.49
CA SER A 44 -6.17 5.09 -22.25
C SER A 44 -5.50 4.07 -21.32
N LEU A 45 -4.91 3.02 -21.89
CA LEU A 45 -3.89 2.17 -21.26
C LEU A 45 -2.93 1.54 -22.30
N GLU A 46 -2.48 2.33 -23.28
CA GLU A 46 -1.38 1.97 -24.19
C GLU A 46 -0.11 2.73 -23.78
N GLU A 47 0.59 2.29 -22.73
CA GLU A 47 1.97 2.72 -22.44
C GLU A 47 2.63 1.83 -21.38
N LEU A 48 2.93 0.54 -21.65
CA LEU A 48 3.88 -0.24 -20.82
C LEU A 48 4.21 -1.66 -21.34
N VAL A 49 4.54 -1.84 -22.62
CA VAL A 49 5.21 -3.09 -23.06
C VAL A 49 6.29 -2.79 -24.09
N GLU A 50 7.48 -2.45 -23.63
CA GLU A 50 8.70 -2.64 -24.42
C GLU A 50 9.93 -2.77 -23.51
N SER A 51 10.85 -3.66 -23.91
CA SER A 51 12.16 -4.00 -23.33
C SER A 51 12.19 -5.09 -22.25
N LEU A 52 12.59 -6.31 -22.66
CA LEU A 52 13.55 -7.18 -21.98
C LEU A 52 13.82 -8.42 -22.86
N ASP A 53 14.73 -8.27 -23.83
CA ASP A 53 15.41 -9.38 -24.49
C ASP A 53 16.87 -8.97 -24.61
N ASP A 54 17.72 -9.50 -23.73
CA ASP A 54 19.09 -9.89 -24.07
C ASP A 54 19.79 -10.53 -22.86
N VAL A 55 20.70 -11.46 -23.19
CA VAL A 55 21.66 -12.17 -22.34
C VAL A 55 21.24 -13.58 -21.88
N GLN A 56 21.31 -14.54 -22.82
CA GLN A 56 21.77 -15.88 -22.49
C GLN A 56 22.41 -16.59 -23.70
N SER A 57 23.74 -16.65 -23.75
CA SER A 57 24.52 -17.70 -24.45
C SER A 57 26.00 -17.50 -24.23
N GLU A 58 26.60 -18.24 -23.29
CA GLU A 58 27.92 -18.86 -23.45
C GLU A 58 28.02 -20.07 -22.53
N LEU A 59 27.80 -21.27 -23.09
CA LEU A 59 28.28 -22.54 -22.56
C LEU A 59 28.75 -23.40 -23.74
N SER A 60 30.06 -23.66 -23.79
CA SER A 60 30.65 -24.87 -24.38
C SER A 60 31.46 -25.50 -23.24
N ALA A 61 30.97 -26.56 -22.62
CA ALA A 61 31.16 -27.94 -23.03
C ALA A 61 32.62 -28.39 -22.83
N GLU A 62 32.92 -28.93 -21.65
CA GLU A 62 33.79 -30.10 -21.57
C GLU A 62 33.23 -31.09 -20.55
N GLN A 63 33.18 -32.32 -21.03
CA GLN A 63 32.36 -33.43 -20.61
C GLN A 63 33.33 -34.52 -20.20
N LEU A 64 33.16 -35.12 -19.02
CA LEU A 64 33.54 -36.50 -18.72
C LEU A 64 32.97 -36.88 -17.32
N THR A 65 31.84 -37.59 -17.37
CA THR A 65 31.31 -38.51 -16.32
C THR A 65 32.16 -39.81 -16.32
N PRO A 66 32.00 -40.80 -15.40
CA PRO A 66 30.81 -41.09 -14.57
C PRO A 66 31.05 -41.62 -13.13
N ALA A 67 30.02 -41.54 -12.27
CA ALA A 67 29.48 -42.65 -11.47
C ALA A 67 28.40 -42.17 -10.48
N ALA A 68 27.16 -42.42 -10.89
CA ALA A 68 25.92 -42.75 -10.17
C ALA A 68 25.74 -42.59 -8.63
N VAL A 69 24.46 -42.29 -8.31
CA VAL A 69 23.63 -42.65 -7.14
C VAL A 69 23.34 -41.53 -6.11
N THR A 70 22.15 -40.92 -6.28
CA THR A 70 21.24 -40.24 -5.31
C THR A 70 21.04 -41.02 -3.98
N PRO A 71 20.48 -40.48 -2.86
CA PRO A 71 19.70 -39.24 -2.67
C PRO A 71 19.95 -38.46 -1.33
N LEU A 72 19.15 -37.39 -1.12
CA LEU A 72 18.73 -36.70 0.13
C LEU A 72 19.39 -37.11 1.48
N ALA A 73 19.95 -36.13 2.23
CA ALA A 73 19.67 -35.93 3.67
C ALA A 73 20.45 -34.72 4.26
N GLN A 74 19.69 -33.84 4.93
CA GLN A 74 19.97 -33.23 6.24
C GLN A 74 21.37 -32.64 6.52
N LEU A 75 21.46 -31.30 6.52
CA LEU A 75 22.52 -30.55 7.19
C LEU A 75 22.25 -30.52 8.71
N GLU A 76 22.96 -31.38 9.42
CA GLU A 76 23.19 -31.33 10.87
C GLU A 76 23.91 -30.02 11.28
N PRO A 77 23.49 -29.33 12.35
CA PRO A 77 24.24 -28.22 12.92
C PRO A 77 25.31 -28.75 13.88
N SER A 78 26.53 -28.95 13.38
CA SER A 78 27.70 -29.21 14.24
C SER A 78 28.93 -28.46 13.76
N THR A 79 29.17 -27.30 14.37
CA THR A 79 30.52 -26.72 14.46
C THR A 79 30.71 -26.19 15.87
N ALA A 80 31.49 -26.92 16.67
CA ALA A 80 31.99 -26.45 17.96
C ALA A 80 32.77 -25.14 17.77
N PRO A 81 32.71 -24.19 18.73
CA PRO A 81 33.45 -22.94 18.64
C PRO A 81 34.97 -23.21 18.58
N PRO A 82 35.75 -22.35 17.90
CA PRO A 82 37.20 -22.54 17.76
C PRO A 82 37.87 -22.65 19.13
N VAL A 83 38.66 -23.71 19.33
CA VAL A 83 39.44 -23.92 20.55
C VAL A 83 40.61 -22.94 20.55
N ILE A 84 40.40 -21.76 21.14
CA ILE A 84 41.47 -20.79 21.38
C ILE A 84 42.39 -21.37 22.44
N ASP A 85 43.70 -21.37 22.18
CA ASP A 85 44.73 -21.72 23.16
C ASP A 85 44.49 -20.89 24.44
N PRO A 86 44.36 -21.53 25.63
CA PRO A 86 44.07 -20.82 26.88
C PRO A 86 45.03 -19.67 27.14
N VAL A 87 46.31 -19.79 26.75
CA VAL A 87 47.31 -18.73 26.93
C VAL A 87 46.96 -17.50 26.08
N LEU A 88 46.64 -17.71 24.80
CA LEU A 88 46.25 -16.63 23.88
C LEU A 88 44.95 -15.97 24.32
N SER A 89 43.99 -16.74 24.83
CA SER A 89 42.73 -16.19 25.37
C SER A 89 42.97 -15.27 26.57
N LEU A 90 43.93 -15.61 27.45
CA LEU A 90 44.29 -14.79 28.60
C LEU A 90 45.04 -13.53 28.16
N GLU A 91 45.96 -13.62 27.19
CA GLU A 91 46.63 -12.45 26.64
C GLU A 91 45.66 -11.48 25.97
N LEU A 92 44.70 -11.98 25.19
CA LEU A 92 43.66 -11.15 24.58
C LEU A 92 42.78 -10.50 25.64
N ARG A 93 42.38 -11.23 26.68
CA ARG A 93 41.63 -10.65 27.80
C ARG A 93 42.43 -9.62 28.57
N LEU A 94 43.72 -9.86 28.81
CA LEU A 94 44.61 -8.89 29.48
C LEU A 94 44.78 -7.63 28.64
N ARG A 95 45.01 -7.76 27.32
CA ARG A 95 45.01 -6.61 26.40
C ARG A 95 43.66 -5.90 26.36
N TRP A 96 42.55 -6.63 26.47
CA TRP A 96 41.22 -6.05 26.47
C TRP A 96 40.93 -5.32 27.78
N LEU A 97 41.36 -5.85 28.92
CA LEU A 97 41.30 -5.20 30.22
C LEU A 97 42.22 -3.98 30.26
N GLU A 98 43.43 -4.06 29.69
CA GLU A 98 44.33 -2.93 29.52
C GLU A 98 43.69 -1.84 28.65
N ALA A 99 43.05 -2.23 27.53
CA ALA A 99 42.33 -1.32 26.65
C ALA A 99 41.07 -0.71 27.29
N LEU A 100 40.38 -1.43 28.18
CA LEU A 100 39.25 -0.88 28.94
C LEU A 100 39.70 0.11 30.00
N ILE A 101 40.81 -0.18 30.69
CA ILE A 101 41.31 0.62 31.81
C ILE A 101 42.07 1.86 31.32
N LEU A 102 42.92 1.72 30.30
CA LEU A 102 43.72 2.82 29.73
C LEU A 102 43.01 3.52 28.55
N GLY A 103 41.90 2.94 28.08
CA GLY A 103 41.24 3.33 26.84
C GLY A 103 41.96 2.75 25.62
N VAL A 104 41.20 2.31 24.61
CA VAL A 104 41.75 2.07 23.27
C VAL A 104 42.27 3.42 22.78
N ARG A 105 43.61 3.56 22.66
CA ARG A 105 44.25 4.70 21.98
C ARG A 105 43.93 4.62 20.48
N GLN A 106 42.68 4.87 20.12
CA GLN A 106 42.28 5.19 18.76
C GLN A 106 42.62 6.67 18.56
N ASP A 107 43.73 6.90 17.87
CA ASP A 107 44.15 8.14 17.24
C ASP A 107 44.19 9.40 18.13
N ALA A 108 45.36 9.60 18.74
CA ALA A 108 45.76 10.85 19.41
C ALA A 108 45.99 12.04 18.43
N ARG A 109 45.31 12.09 17.28
CA ARG A 109 45.50 13.18 16.29
C ARG A 109 44.36 14.20 16.17
N ASP A 110 43.14 13.94 16.64
CA ASP A 110 42.01 14.85 16.35
C ASP A 110 41.14 15.28 17.55
N ARG A 111 41.73 15.57 18.72
CA ARG A 111 41.00 16.26 19.81
C ARG A 111 41.64 17.60 20.18
N LYS A 112 41.40 18.61 19.33
CA LYS A 112 41.56 20.04 19.66
C LYS A 112 40.21 20.58 20.13
N GLY A 113 39.74 20.11 21.28
CA GLY A 113 38.48 20.51 21.91
C GLY A 113 38.63 20.42 23.43
N LYS A 114 38.02 21.36 24.14
CA LYS A 114 38.35 21.80 25.51
C LYS A 114 37.90 20.84 26.63
N ASP A 115 38.04 19.53 26.44
CA ASP A 115 37.86 18.51 27.47
C ASP A 115 39.03 17.53 27.40
N LYS A 116 40.06 17.83 28.19
CA LYS A 116 41.20 16.94 28.38
C LYS A 116 40.75 15.76 29.22
N VAL A 117 40.65 14.59 28.59
CA VAL A 117 40.78 13.31 29.30
C VAL A 117 42.10 13.37 30.10
N PRO A 118 42.11 13.07 31.40
CA PRO A 118 43.32 13.17 32.20
C PRO A 118 44.31 12.10 31.75
N GLU A 119 45.27 12.47 30.91
CA GLU A 119 46.46 11.67 30.68
C GLU A 119 47.23 11.59 32.01
N LEU A 120 47.41 10.37 32.52
CA LEU A 120 48.20 10.07 33.72
C LEU A 120 49.59 10.69 33.56
N LYS A 121 49.92 11.71 34.36
CA LYS A 121 51.27 12.25 34.36
C LYS A 121 52.22 11.22 34.94
N HIS A 122 53.50 11.27 34.54
CA HIS A 122 54.53 10.37 35.04
C HIS A 122 54.64 10.51 36.57
N GLY A 123 54.14 9.51 37.32
CA GLY A 123 54.07 9.50 38.79
C GLY A 123 52.66 9.59 39.40
N GLU A 124 51.61 9.77 38.60
CA GLU A 124 50.22 9.61 39.03
C GLU A 124 49.83 8.13 38.90
N THR A 125 49.55 7.48 40.03
CA THR A 125 49.07 6.09 40.03
C THR A 125 47.60 6.05 39.64
N LEU A 126 47.18 4.98 38.96
CA LEU A 126 45.77 4.70 38.64
C LEU A 126 44.85 4.89 39.86
N ILE A 127 45.38 4.58 41.04
CA ILE A 127 44.72 4.73 42.34
C ILE A 127 44.33 6.19 42.59
N ARG A 128 45.21 7.16 42.35
CA ARG A 128 44.89 8.59 42.54
C ARG A 128 43.87 9.10 41.55
N LEU A 129 43.91 8.61 40.30
CA LEU A 129 42.90 8.97 39.30
C LEU A 129 41.54 8.37 39.67
N ALA A 130 41.51 7.13 40.13
CA ALA A 130 40.30 6.48 40.61
C ALA A 130 39.73 7.20 41.85
N GLU A 131 40.59 7.62 42.78
CA GLU A 131 40.21 8.44 43.94
C GLU A 131 39.64 9.80 43.52
N ASP A 132 40.26 10.50 42.56
CA ASP A 132 39.75 11.78 42.03
C ASP A 132 38.41 11.62 41.31
N VAL A 133 38.24 10.54 40.51
CA VAL A 133 36.97 10.24 39.84
C VAL A 133 35.91 9.85 40.86
N GLN A 134 36.27 9.06 41.86
CA GLN A 134 35.38 8.68 42.95
C GLN A 134 34.93 9.92 43.75
N GLN A 135 35.84 10.83 44.12
CA GLN A 135 35.48 12.08 44.79
C GLN A 135 34.56 12.95 43.93
N ARG A 136 34.82 13.05 42.62
CA ARG A 136 33.92 13.79 41.71
C ARG A 136 32.55 13.14 41.62
N LEU A 137 32.49 11.82 41.53
CA LEU A 137 31.26 11.06 41.48
C LEU A 137 30.48 11.21 42.80
N ASP A 138 31.15 11.08 43.94
CA ASP A 138 30.57 11.26 45.27
C ASP A 138 30.02 12.68 45.45
N ASN A 139 30.72 13.70 44.96
CA ASN A 139 30.22 15.08 44.98
C ASN A 139 28.95 15.24 44.12
N VAL A 140 28.88 14.60 42.95
CA VAL A 140 27.69 14.63 42.08
C VAL A 140 26.54 13.85 42.72
N ILE A 141 26.80 12.69 43.32
CA ILE A 141 25.81 11.88 44.02
C ILE A 141 25.25 12.64 45.23
N GLN A 142 26.12 13.29 46.03
CA GLN A 142 25.70 14.10 47.17
C GLN A 142 24.87 15.33 46.75
N SER A 143 25.09 15.85 45.54
CA SER A 143 24.28 16.96 45.00
C SER A 143 22.90 16.52 44.51
N ASN A 144 22.64 15.21 44.38
CA ASN A 144 21.40 14.68 43.79
C ASN A 144 20.84 13.49 44.60
N ASP A 145 19.79 13.77 45.37
CA ASP A 145 19.08 12.77 46.20
C ASP A 145 18.54 11.58 45.38
N GLY A 146 18.16 11.79 44.11
CA GLY A 146 17.67 10.73 43.23
C GLY A 146 18.76 9.73 42.87
N LEU A 147 19.97 10.22 42.55
CA LEU A 147 21.13 9.37 42.29
C LEU A 147 21.60 8.65 43.55
N GLN A 148 21.52 9.28 44.71
CA GLN A 148 21.85 8.64 45.99
C GLN A 148 20.90 7.47 46.30
N ARG A 149 19.59 7.65 46.07
CA ARG A 149 18.58 6.58 46.21
C ARG A 149 18.76 5.46 45.17
N PHE A 150 19.22 5.79 43.97
CA PHE A 150 19.54 4.80 42.95
C PHE A 150 20.80 4.00 43.31
N MET A 151 21.89 4.67 43.71
CA MET A 151 23.15 4.03 44.08
C MET A 151 23.00 3.10 45.29
N SER A 152 22.24 3.52 46.31
CA SER A 152 21.92 2.67 47.47
C SER A 152 21.13 1.40 47.13
N LYS A 153 20.44 1.38 45.98
CA LYS A 153 19.69 0.22 45.48
C LYS A 153 20.31 -0.37 44.22
N TYR A 154 21.52 0.04 43.85
CA TYR A 154 22.13 -0.35 42.58
C TYR A 154 22.33 -1.85 42.51
N ASP A 155 22.89 -2.45 43.56
CA ASP A 155 23.12 -3.90 43.63
C ASP A 155 21.81 -4.70 43.53
N LEU A 156 20.71 -4.15 44.05
CA LEU A 156 19.38 -4.77 43.96
C LEU A 156 18.84 -4.75 42.53
N HIS A 157 19.18 -3.73 41.73
CA HIS A 157 18.65 -3.54 40.37
C HIS A 157 19.70 -3.77 39.27
N ALA A 158 20.91 -4.21 39.61
CA ALA A 158 22.00 -4.41 38.66
C ALA A 158 21.65 -5.43 37.56
N HIS A 159 20.86 -6.45 37.90
CA HIS A 159 20.39 -7.45 36.94
C HIS A 159 19.46 -6.86 35.87
N LEU A 160 18.64 -5.84 36.22
CA LEU A 160 17.77 -5.13 35.27
C LEU A 160 18.54 -4.23 34.31
N LEU A 161 19.75 -3.83 34.70
CA LEU A 161 20.65 -3.00 33.88
C LEU A 161 21.59 -3.82 33.01
N THR A 162 21.58 -5.16 33.17
CA THR A 162 22.39 -6.05 32.35
C THR A 162 21.73 -6.24 30.99
N ALA A 163 22.48 -6.03 29.91
CA ALA A 163 21.97 -6.08 28.54
C ALA A 163 21.20 -7.37 28.19
N ALA A 164 21.50 -8.49 28.87
CA ALA A 164 20.80 -9.75 28.71
C ALA A 164 19.30 -9.67 29.05
N PHE A 165 18.91 -8.87 30.05
CA PHE A 165 17.50 -8.67 30.41
C PHE A 165 16.77 -7.83 29.36
N ALA A 166 17.37 -6.72 28.91
CA ALA A 166 16.79 -5.84 27.90
C ALA A 166 16.71 -6.46 26.49
N LEU A 167 17.59 -7.41 26.18
CA LEU A 167 17.65 -8.10 24.87
C LEU A 167 16.83 -9.40 24.84
N SER A 168 16.22 -9.82 25.95
CA SER A 168 15.47 -11.08 26.06
C SER A 168 14.23 -11.16 25.15
N GLY A 169 13.79 -10.04 24.55
CA GLY A 169 12.65 -10.00 23.62
C GLY A 169 13.01 -9.83 22.14
N VAL A 170 14.29 -9.58 21.79
CA VAL A 170 14.68 -9.17 20.42
C VAL A 170 15.55 -10.23 19.72
N LEU A 171 16.25 -11.07 20.46
CA LEU A 171 17.06 -12.16 19.90
C LEU A 171 16.29 -13.49 19.94
N PRO A 172 16.40 -14.34 18.90
CA PRO A 172 15.95 -15.73 18.97
C PRO A 172 16.93 -16.51 19.86
N GLY A 173 16.88 -16.24 21.16
CA GLY A 173 17.55 -17.02 22.19
C GLY A 173 16.74 -18.27 22.53
N PRO A 174 17.34 -19.27 23.20
CA PRO A 174 16.64 -20.48 23.61
C PRO A 174 15.38 -20.04 24.37
N ALA A 175 14.23 -20.58 23.95
CA ALA A 175 12.96 -20.37 24.61
C ALA A 175 13.18 -20.43 26.13
N PRO A 176 12.62 -19.50 26.92
CA PRO A 176 12.79 -19.52 28.36
C PRO A 176 12.51 -20.94 28.83
N ALA A 177 13.45 -21.55 29.54
CA ALA A 177 13.26 -22.90 30.05
C ALA A 177 12.09 -22.86 31.02
N TYR A 178 10.88 -23.12 30.51
CA TYR A 178 9.61 -23.06 31.24
C TYR A 178 9.63 -23.95 32.50
N GLU A 179 10.54 -24.93 32.54
CA GLU A 179 10.80 -25.82 33.68
C GLU A 179 11.32 -25.10 34.93
N ASN A 180 11.91 -23.90 34.81
CA ASN A 180 12.47 -23.16 35.95
C ASN A 180 11.66 -21.89 36.31
N MET A 181 10.53 -21.64 35.64
CA MET A 181 9.66 -20.51 35.97
C MET A 181 8.91 -20.82 37.26
N SER A 182 8.86 -19.86 38.18
CA SER A 182 7.96 -19.99 39.34
C SER A 182 6.50 -19.99 38.85
N PRO A 183 5.57 -20.64 39.57
CA PRO A 183 4.16 -20.67 39.17
C PRO A 183 3.56 -19.27 39.05
N GLU A 184 4.02 -18.31 39.86
CA GLU A 184 3.59 -16.91 39.81
C GLU A 184 4.07 -16.20 38.52
N GLU A 185 5.30 -16.47 38.06
CA GLU A 185 5.82 -15.94 36.79
C GLU A 185 5.13 -16.55 35.57
N LEU A 186 4.77 -17.84 35.65
CA LEU A 186 4.00 -18.51 34.60
C LEU A 186 2.58 -17.96 34.52
N GLU A 187 1.93 -17.72 35.66
CA GLU A 187 0.61 -17.07 35.70
C GLU A 187 0.68 -15.64 35.16
N ALA A 188 1.69 -14.85 35.53
CA ALA A 188 1.89 -13.51 35.00
C ALA A 188 2.11 -13.52 33.48
N LEU A 189 2.93 -14.44 32.97
CA LEU A 189 3.15 -14.61 31.54
C LEU A 189 1.86 -15.04 30.81
N LEU A 190 1.09 -15.96 31.37
CA LEU A 190 -0.19 -16.36 30.77
C LEU A 190 -1.20 -15.20 30.71
N VAL A 191 -1.21 -14.33 31.72
CA VAL A 191 -2.04 -13.13 31.72
C VAL A 191 -1.55 -12.11 30.68
N GLU A 192 -0.23 -11.97 30.50
CA GLU A 192 0.35 -11.13 29.46
C GLU A 192 0.06 -11.66 28.05
N MET A 193 0.11 -12.98 27.87
CA MET A 193 -0.16 -13.66 26.59
C MET A 193 -1.65 -13.87 26.30
N GLU A 194 -2.55 -13.75 27.28
CA GLU A 194 -4.01 -13.89 27.12
C GLU A 194 -4.58 -13.06 25.95
N PRO A 195 -4.28 -11.75 25.81
CA PRO A 195 -4.77 -10.96 24.68
C PRO A 195 -4.26 -11.48 23.33
N GLU A 196 -3.01 -11.96 23.27
CA GLU A 196 -2.40 -12.51 22.05
C GLU A 196 -3.02 -13.86 21.68
N ILE A 197 -3.22 -14.76 22.66
CA ILE A 197 -3.91 -16.04 22.45
C ILE A 197 -5.34 -15.81 21.95
N ARG A 198 -6.05 -14.81 22.52
CA ARG A 198 -7.38 -14.44 22.04
C ARG A 198 -7.37 -13.81 20.65
N ALA A 199 -6.33 -13.06 20.30
CA ALA A 199 -6.19 -12.51 18.95
C ALA A 199 -5.94 -13.65 17.95
N ALA A 200 -4.99 -14.53 18.23
CA ALA A 200 -4.70 -15.71 17.41
C ALA A 200 -5.94 -16.61 17.24
N ASP A 201 -6.75 -16.80 18.29
CA ASP A 201 -8.00 -17.58 18.22
C ASP A 201 -9.09 -16.87 17.39
N ARG A 202 -9.08 -15.54 17.27
CA ARG A 202 -9.94 -14.83 16.29
C ARG A 202 -9.42 -15.03 14.88
N ASP A 203 -8.12 -14.89 14.68
CA ASP A 203 -7.47 -15.04 13.37
C ASP A 203 -7.63 -16.48 12.84
N MET A 204 -7.49 -17.48 13.70
CA MET A 204 -7.72 -18.89 13.35
C MET A 204 -9.17 -19.14 12.92
N ARG A 205 -10.15 -18.54 13.61
CA ARG A 205 -11.55 -18.61 13.17
C ARG A 205 -11.78 -17.89 11.85
N GLU A 206 -11.11 -16.77 11.61
CA GLU A 206 -11.19 -16.06 10.34
C GLU A 206 -10.61 -16.90 9.20
N ILE A 207 -9.45 -17.52 9.42
CA ILE A 207 -8.83 -18.44 8.47
C ILE A 207 -9.75 -19.63 8.19
N GLU A 208 -10.35 -20.25 9.21
CA GLU A 208 -11.31 -21.34 9.05
C GLU A 208 -12.55 -20.88 8.23
N MET A 209 -13.07 -19.67 8.49
CA MET A 209 -14.15 -19.10 7.68
C MET A 209 -13.74 -18.88 6.22
N LEU A 210 -12.49 -18.45 5.96
CA LEU A 210 -11.98 -18.25 4.60
C LEU A 210 -11.75 -19.58 3.87
N GLU A 211 -11.31 -20.61 4.60
CA GLU A 211 -11.20 -21.98 4.08
C GLU A 211 -12.57 -22.56 3.73
N GLN A 212 -13.58 -22.40 4.62
CA GLN A 212 -14.96 -22.81 4.34
C GLN A 212 -15.56 -22.08 3.13
N LYS A 213 -15.18 -20.81 2.91
CA LYS A 213 -15.56 -20.05 1.71
C LYS A 213 -14.82 -20.49 0.45
N GLY A 214 -13.83 -21.38 0.57
CA GLY A 214 -13.01 -21.84 -0.54
C GLY A 214 -12.15 -20.73 -1.13
N VAL A 215 -11.65 -19.82 -0.29
CA VAL A 215 -10.74 -18.73 -0.68
C VAL A 215 -9.27 -19.14 -0.56
N THR A 216 -8.98 -20.25 0.10
CA THR A 216 -7.63 -20.80 0.22
C THR A 216 -7.16 -21.40 -1.10
N ALA A 217 -5.84 -21.35 -1.36
CA ALA A 217 -5.19 -21.75 -2.62
C ALA A 217 -5.66 -20.94 -3.85
N ALA A 218 -6.20 -21.60 -4.88
CA ALA A 218 -6.68 -20.95 -6.11
C ALA A 218 -8.21 -20.72 -6.12
N GLY A 219 -8.89 -21.03 -5.01
CA GLY A 219 -10.34 -21.00 -4.91
C GLY A 219 -11.03 -21.76 -6.04
N LYS A 220 -11.87 -21.06 -6.82
CA LYS A 220 -12.59 -21.64 -7.98
C LYS A 220 -11.87 -21.42 -9.32
N LEU A 221 -10.58 -21.09 -9.31
CA LEU A 221 -9.85 -20.76 -10.55
C LEU A 221 -9.88 -21.89 -11.59
N ALA A 222 -9.74 -23.14 -11.13
CA ALA A 222 -9.82 -24.31 -11.99
C ALA A 222 -11.18 -24.45 -12.71
N ASP A 223 -12.27 -23.99 -12.09
CA ASP A 223 -13.60 -24.00 -12.72
C ASP A 223 -13.67 -23.01 -13.89
N TYR A 224 -12.93 -21.89 -13.82
CA TYR A 224 -12.92 -20.85 -14.86
C TYR A 224 -12.03 -21.20 -16.06
N GLU A 225 -11.06 -22.10 -15.92
CA GLU A 225 -10.28 -22.62 -17.06
C GLU A 225 -11.19 -23.28 -18.10
N THR A 226 -12.24 -23.97 -17.64
CA THR A 226 -13.24 -24.57 -18.53
C THR A 226 -14.09 -23.55 -19.28
N LEU A 227 -14.17 -22.31 -18.78
CA LEU A 227 -14.96 -21.23 -19.36
C LEU A 227 -14.17 -20.43 -20.43
N GLN A 228 -12.85 -20.53 -20.44
CA GLN A 228 -11.96 -19.86 -21.38
C GLN A 228 -12.40 -20.01 -22.85
N PRO A 229 -12.68 -21.21 -23.40
CA PRO A 229 -13.09 -21.33 -24.81
C PRO A 229 -14.42 -20.64 -25.11
N ARG A 230 -15.31 -20.54 -24.12
CA ARG A 230 -16.58 -19.80 -24.27
C ARG A 230 -16.35 -18.30 -24.27
N LEU A 231 -15.40 -17.81 -23.47
CA LEU A 231 -15.00 -16.41 -23.46
C LEU A 231 -14.36 -16.03 -24.79
N ASP A 232 -13.45 -16.85 -25.30
CA ASP A 232 -12.77 -16.62 -26.58
C ASP A 232 -13.78 -16.56 -27.73
N ALA A 233 -14.72 -17.52 -27.79
CA ALA A 233 -15.81 -17.49 -28.78
C ALA A 233 -16.71 -16.25 -28.66
N LEU A 234 -16.95 -15.76 -27.43
CA LEU A 234 -17.73 -14.54 -27.21
C LEU A 234 -16.96 -13.29 -27.65
N LEU A 235 -15.64 -13.24 -27.41
CA LEU A 235 -14.79 -12.15 -27.85
C LEU A 235 -14.71 -12.08 -29.37
N GLU A 236 -14.58 -13.23 -30.04
CA GLU A 236 -14.60 -13.31 -31.51
C GLU A 236 -15.94 -12.81 -32.08
N ALA A 237 -17.07 -13.33 -31.57
CA ALA A 237 -18.39 -12.87 -31.98
C ALA A 237 -18.60 -11.37 -31.75
N HIS A 238 -18.10 -10.84 -30.62
CA HIS A 238 -18.19 -9.41 -30.32
C HIS A 238 -17.36 -8.56 -31.30
N GLN A 239 -16.18 -9.02 -31.69
CA GLN A 239 -15.36 -8.33 -32.68
C GLN A 239 -16.03 -8.31 -34.07
N GLU A 240 -16.68 -9.39 -34.45
CA GLU A 240 -17.49 -9.45 -35.67
C GLU A 240 -18.65 -8.46 -35.62
N ASP A 241 -19.38 -8.42 -34.50
CA ASP A 241 -20.48 -7.48 -34.28
C ASP A 241 -20.02 -6.01 -34.34
N ILE A 242 -18.87 -5.67 -33.76
CA ILE A 242 -18.29 -4.31 -33.86
C ILE A 242 -18.03 -3.95 -35.33
N ARG A 243 -17.47 -4.87 -36.12
CA ARG A 243 -17.19 -4.63 -37.54
C ARG A 243 -18.48 -4.42 -38.33
N LEU A 244 -19.50 -5.23 -38.07
CA LEU A 244 -20.81 -5.10 -38.71
C LEU A 244 -21.48 -3.79 -38.32
N ALA A 245 -21.49 -3.43 -37.03
CA ALA A 245 -22.03 -2.18 -36.54
C ALA A 245 -21.37 -0.98 -37.21
N ALA A 246 -20.03 -0.94 -37.29
CA ALA A 246 -19.31 0.14 -37.96
C ALA A 246 -19.65 0.23 -39.47
N SER A 247 -19.86 -0.92 -40.13
CA SER A 247 -20.27 -0.94 -41.55
C SER A 247 -21.69 -0.40 -41.75
N LEU A 248 -22.61 -0.74 -40.84
CA LEU A 248 -23.99 -0.27 -40.87
C LEU A 248 -24.08 1.21 -40.53
N GLU A 249 -23.32 1.68 -39.55
CA GLU A 249 -23.22 3.09 -39.19
C GLU A 249 -22.75 3.93 -40.38
N LYS A 250 -21.68 3.51 -41.07
CA LYS A 250 -21.22 4.18 -42.30
C LYS A 250 -22.30 4.22 -43.37
N ARG A 251 -23.06 3.14 -43.54
CA ARG A 251 -24.15 3.08 -44.53
C ARG A 251 -25.31 3.99 -44.14
N ILE A 252 -25.68 4.05 -42.86
CA ILE A 252 -26.74 4.91 -42.36
C ILE A 252 -26.32 6.38 -42.49
N ALA A 253 -25.09 6.73 -42.09
CA ALA A 253 -24.55 8.07 -42.26
C ALA A 253 -24.61 8.50 -43.74
N ALA A 254 -24.13 7.66 -44.66
CA ALA A 254 -24.19 7.96 -46.09
C ALA A 254 -25.63 8.11 -46.63
N LEU A 255 -26.60 7.37 -46.07
CA LEU A 255 -28.01 7.51 -46.44
C LEU A 255 -28.59 8.83 -45.93
N VAL A 256 -28.28 9.19 -44.68
CA VAL A 256 -28.69 10.45 -44.05
C VAL A 256 -28.10 11.64 -44.80
N ASP A 257 -26.82 11.59 -45.17
CA ASP A 257 -26.16 12.63 -45.95
C ASP A 257 -26.84 12.82 -47.32
N ARG A 258 -27.12 11.73 -48.04
CA ARG A 258 -27.85 11.80 -49.31
C ARG A 258 -29.25 12.38 -49.14
N HIS A 259 -29.97 11.97 -48.09
CA HIS A 259 -31.28 12.52 -47.81
C HIS A 259 -31.22 14.02 -47.48
N ALA A 260 -30.24 14.46 -46.69
CA ALA A 260 -30.02 15.87 -46.40
C ALA A 260 -29.78 16.67 -47.70
N THR A 261 -28.87 16.21 -48.55
CA THR A 261 -28.63 16.87 -49.86
C THR A 261 -29.87 16.89 -50.76
N HIS A 262 -30.71 15.86 -50.72
CA HIS A 262 -31.95 15.83 -51.50
C HIS A 262 -32.98 16.82 -50.95
N VAL A 263 -33.10 16.93 -49.62
CA VAL A 263 -33.97 17.90 -48.97
C VAL A 263 -33.49 19.33 -49.25
N ASP A 264 -32.19 19.58 -49.23
CA ASP A 264 -31.63 20.90 -49.57
C ASP A 264 -31.94 21.27 -51.02
N ALA A 265 -31.72 20.35 -51.97
CA ALA A 265 -32.05 20.57 -53.38
C ALA A 265 -33.55 20.77 -53.62
N LEU A 266 -34.43 20.01 -52.93
CA LEU A 266 -35.87 20.25 -52.98
C LEU A 266 -36.24 21.61 -52.40
N SER A 267 -35.61 22.01 -51.30
CA SER A 267 -35.86 23.32 -50.67
C SER A 267 -35.44 24.46 -51.60
N GLU A 268 -34.28 24.35 -52.26
CA GLU A 268 -33.86 25.30 -53.30
C GLU A 268 -34.85 25.36 -54.47
N LEU A 269 -35.36 24.21 -54.93
CA LEU A 269 -36.38 24.17 -55.99
C LEU A 269 -37.68 24.86 -55.55
N PHE A 270 -38.13 24.64 -54.32
CA PHE A 270 -39.34 25.27 -53.78
C PHE A 270 -39.19 26.79 -53.68
N VAL A 271 -38.03 27.28 -53.24
CA VAL A 271 -37.74 28.73 -53.22
C VAL A 271 -37.73 29.30 -54.63
N ALA A 272 -37.06 28.63 -55.58
CA ALA A 272 -37.04 29.08 -56.97
C ALA A 272 -38.43 29.09 -57.61
N TRP A 273 -39.30 28.13 -57.25
CA TRP A 273 -40.69 28.11 -57.69
C TRP A 273 -41.51 29.24 -57.07
N ASP A 274 -41.34 29.52 -55.78
CA ASP A 274 -42.01 30.63 -55.09
C ASP A 274 -41.61 31.99 -55.69
N ASP A 275 -40.33 32.18 -56.02
CA ASP A 275 -39.83 33.38 -56.71
C ASP A 275 -40.47 33.56 -58.08
N VAL A 276 -40.55 32.49 -58.88
CA VAL A 276 -41.20 32.53 -60.21
C VAL A 276 -42.69 32.80 -60.09
N LEU A 277 -43.38 32.15 -59.15
CA LEU A 277 -44.80 32.41 -58.89
C LEU A 277 -45.02 33.87 -58.50
N THR A 278 -44.25 34.38 -57.53
CA THR A 278 -44.30 35.78 -57.10
C THR A 278 -44.01 36.75 -58.25
N GLU A 279 -43.04 36.46 -59.12
CA GLU A 279 -42.76 37.30 -60.29
C GLU A 279 -43.92 37.29 -61.29
N THR A 280 -44.53 36.12 -61.53
CA THR A 280 -45.68 36.00 -62.43
C THR A 280 -46.91 36.71 -61.88
N GLU A 281 -47.20 36.59 -60.57
CA GLU A 281 -48.27 37.32 -59.89
C GLU A 281 -48.03 38.84 -59.97
N ASN A 282 -46.79 39.29 -59.75
CA ASN A 282 -46.42 40.70 -59.90
C ASN A 282 -46.58 41.21 -61.34
N LYS A 283 -46.29 40.38 -62.35
CA LYS A 283 -46.52 40.74 -63.77
C LYS A 283 -48.02 40.82 -64.08
N VAL A 284 -48.82 39.86 -63.59
CA VAL A 284 -50.28 39.85 -63.77
C VAL A 284 -50.91 41.08 -63.10
N THR A 285 -50.58 41.36 -61.84
CA THR A 285 -51.12 42.54 -61.13
C THR A 285 -50.73 43.86 -61.80
N LYS A 286 -49.54 43.97 -62.41
CA LYS A 286 -49.17 45.14 -63.23
C LYS A 286 -50.04 45.23 -64.49
N LEU A 287 -50.22 44.14 -65.22
CA LEU A 287 -51.07 44.11 -66.41
C LEU A 287 -52.54 44.41 -66.09
N GLU A 288 -53.04 43.95 -64.94
CA GLU A 288 -54.38 44.27 -64.44
C GLU A 288 -54.51 45.76 -64.13
N ARG A 289 -53.55 46.35 -63.41
CA ARG A 289 -53.54 47.81 -63.15
C ARG A 289 -53.47 48.62 -64.44
N ASP A 290 -52.59 48.27 -65.37
CA ASP A 290 -52.49 48.95 -66.67
C ASP A 290 -53.81 48.85 -67.45
N ARG A 291 -54.49 47.70 -67.38
CA ARG A 291 -55.79 47.49 -68.01
C ARG A 291 -56.88 48.35 -67.35
N GLU A 292 -56.94 48.37 -66.02
CA GLU A 292 -57.86 49.24 -65.28
C GLU A 292 -57.61 50.73 -65.58
N GLU A 293 -56.35 51.14 -65.68
CA GLU A 293 -55.99 52.50 -66.06
C GLU A 293 -56.40 52.84 -67.50
N ARG A 294 -56.18 51.94 -68.46
CA ARG A 294 -56.66 52.11 -69.84
C ARG A 294 -58.18 52.23 -69.91
N GLN A 295 -58.89 51.42 -69.13
CA GLN A 295 -60.35 51.51 -68.99
C GLN A 295 -60.79 52.84 -68.37
N ARG A 296 -60.11 53.33 -67.32
CA ARG A 296 -60.39 54.65 -66.72
C ARG A 296 -60.14 55.80 -67.69
N LEU A 297 -59.12 55.68 -68.53
CA LEU A 297 -58.76 56.67 -69.55
C LEU A 297 -59.61 56.56 -70.83
N GLY A 298 -60.48 55.54 -70.95
CA GLY A 298 -61.41 55.37 -72.07
C GLY A 298 -60.76 54.94 -73.39
N TYR A 299 -59.61 54.25 -73.32
CA TYR A 299 -58.93 53.70 -74.50
C TYR A 299 -59.45 52.29 -74.91
N GLU A 300 -60.33 51.70 -74.10
CA GLU A 300 -61.17 50.53 -74.41
C GLU A 300 -62.64 50.86 -74.11
#